data_AF-A0A956N7G9-F1
#
_entry.id   AF-A0A956N7G9-F1
#
_cell.length_a   1.000
_cell.length_b   1.000
_cell.length_c   1.000
_cell.angle_alpha   90.00
_cell.angle_beta   90.00
_cell.angle_gamma   90.00
#
_symmetry.space_group_name_H-M   'P 1'
#
loop_
_entity.id
_entity.type
_entity.pdbx_description
1 polymer ?
#
loop_
_entity_poly.entity_id
_entity_poly.type
_entity_poly.pdbx_seq_one_letter_code
_entity_poly.pdbx_strand_id
1 'polypeptide(L)'
;FGAVPDSVNVAHLARCVELFDDLADAWCVGLELDEVFGTAERVSALTHELETRTERPVGVHFTALDRWDWAVDSGADLWFGQYGFGLSPEKIRRLTEQTIVRLDGRIGFWAFEYHLSSTSADAKALGDAAISVPGCLGTGNGRTRRDAVTP
;
A
#
# COMPACT_ATOMS: atom_id res chain seq x y z
N PHE A 1 2.47 -18.33 14.11
CA PHE A 1 1.78 -18.94 12.96
C PHE A 1 2.83 -19.68 12.14
N GLY A 2 2.57 -20.92 11.70
CA GLY A 2 3.53 -21.63 10.84
C GLY A 2 3.58 -21.00 9.45
N ALA A 3 4.74 -21.00 8.79
CA ALA A 3 4.87 -20.46 7.45
C ALA A 3 3.97 -21.23 6.46
N VAL A 4 3.07 -20.52 5.78
CA VAL A 4 2.25 -21.09 4.70
C VAL A 4 3.15 -21.33 3.47
N PRO A 5 3.07 -22.49 2.81
CA PRO A 5 3.83 -22.75 1.59
C PRO A 5 3.50 -21.75 0.47
N ASP A 6 4.50 -21.35 -0.32
CA ASP A 6 4.31 -20.38 -1.40
C ASP A 6 3.27 -20.81 -2.42
N SER A 7 3.21 -22.10 -2.75
CA SER A 7 2.20 -22.66 -3.66
C SER A 7 0.76 -22.41 -3.20
N VAL A 8 0.52 -22.35 -1.89
CA VAL A 8 -0.80 -22.05 -1.33
C VAL A 8 -1.10 -20.56 -1.47
N ASN A 9 -0.13 -19.68 -1.21
CA ASN A 9 -0.30 -18.24 -1.38
C ASN A 9 -0.55 -17.88 -2.85
N VAL A 10 0.22 -18.46 -3.77
CA VAL A 10 0.06 -18.27 -5.22
C VAL A 10 -1.32 -18.75 -5.68
N ALA A 11 -1.76 -19.94 -5.27
CA ALA A 11 -3.08 -20.45 -5.63
C ALA A 11 -4.22 -19.60 -5.04
N HIS A 12 -4.04 -19.04 -3.85
CA HIS A 12 -5.01 -18.14 -3.24
C HIS A 12 -5.11 -16.82 -4.01
N LEU A 13 -3.98 -16.16 -4.27
CA LEU A 13 -3.92 -14.92 -5.04
C LEU A 13 -4.54 -15.09 -6.43
N ALA A 14 -4.17 -16.17 -7.12
CA ALA A 14 -4.76 -16.56 -8.40
C ALA A 14 -6.29 -16.60 -8.34
N ARG A 15 -6.83 -17.28 -7.32
CA ARG A 15 -8.27 -17.43 -7.17
C ARG A 15 -8.97 -16.12 -6.86
N CYS A 16 -8.34 -15.24 -6.09
CA CYS A 16 -8.85 -13.90 -5.82
C CYS A 16 -8.93 -13.07 -7.10
N VAL A 17 -7.88 -13.05 -7.93
CA VAL A 17 -7.89 -12.34 -9.21
C VAL A 17 -9.00 -12.85 -10.11
N GLU A 18 -9.08 -14.17 -10.34
CA GLU A 18 -10.15 -14.78 -11.15
C GLU A 18 -11.57 -14.36 -10.74
N LEU A 19 -11.80 -14.12 -9.44
CA LEU A 19 -13.11 -13.82 -8.90
C LEU A 19 -13.44 -12.31 -8.88
N PHE A 20 -12.44 -11.45 -8.74
CA PHE A 20 -12.67 -10.05 -8.36
C PHE A 20 -11.91 -9.02 -9.20
N ASP A 21 -11.15 -9.41 -10.22
CA ASP A 21 -10.31 -8.48 -10.99
C ASP A 21 -11.10 -7.33 -11.62
N ASP A 22 -12.30 -7.61 -12.14
CA ASP A 22 -13.17 -6.59 -12.73
C ASP A 22 -13.72 -5.57 -11.70
N LEU A 23 -13.64 -5.90 -10.41
CA LEU A 23 -14.08 -5.05 -9.30
C LEU A 23 -12.93 -4.33 -8.60
N ALA A 24 -11.68 -4.68 -8.90
CA ALA A 24 -10.51 -4.15 -8.23
C ALA A 24 -9.90 -2.98 -9.00
N ASP A 25 -9.69 -1.84 -8.32
CA ASP A 25 -8.92 -0.73 -8.89
C ASP A 25 -7.41 -0.99 -8.82
N ALA A 26 -6.97 -1.79 -7.84
CA ALA A 26 -5.60 -2.24 -7.64
C ALA A 26 -5.60 -3.46 -6.71
N TRP A 27 -4.52 -4.23 -6.73
CA TRP A 27 -4.30 -5.37 -5.85
C TRP A 27 -3.23 -5.05 -4.80
N CYS A 28 -3.39 -5.63 -3.60
CA CYS A 28 -2.33 -5.68 -2.61
C CYS A 28 -1.90 -7.14 -2.43
N VAL A 29 -0.62 -7.43 -2.60
CA VAL A 29 -0.06 -8.79 -2.49
C VAL A 29 -0.35 -9.40 -1.11
N GLY A 30 -0.41 -8.56 -0.07
CA GLY A 30 -0.75 -8.93 1.29
C GLY A 30 -0.43 -7.80 2.26
N LEU A 31 -0.79 -8.00 3.54
CA LEU A 31 -0.52 -7.03 4.59
C LEU A 31 0.73 -7.40 5.39
N GLU A 32 1.46 -6.40 5.88
CA GLU A 32 2.64 -6.54 6.75
C GLU A 32 3.60 -7.61 6.21
N LEU A 33 3.91 -7.52 4.91
CA LEU A 33 4.61 -8.55 4.14
C LEU A 33 6.00 -8.86 4.71
N ASP A 34 6.65 -7.88 5.34
CA ASP A 34 7.94 -8.04 6.00
C ASP A 34 7.84 -8.89 7.29
N GLU A 35 6.67 -8.97 7.93
CA GLU A 35 6.43 -9.87 9.06
C GLU A 35 6.05 -11.28 8.62
N VAL A 36 5.25 -11.39 7.54
CA VAL A 36 4.71 -12.68 7.08
C VAL A 36 5.73 -13.47 6.27
N PHE A 37 6.43 -12.81 5.34
CA PHE A 37 7.31 -13.47 4.37
C PHE A 37 8.79 -13.35 4.70
N GLY A 38 9.18 -12.31 5.45
CA GLY A 38 10.50 -12.16 6.07
C GLY A 38 11.65 -11.80 5.12
N THR A 39 11.45 -11.79 3.80
CA THR A 39 12.48 -11.37 2.82
C THR A 39 11.88 -10.60 1.63
N ALA A 40 12.64 -9.65 1.10
CA ALA A 40 12.23 -8.82 -0.04
C ALA A 40 12.09 -9.66 -1.33
N GLU A 41 12.96 -10.65 -1.52
CA GLU A 41 12.97 -11.52 -2.70
C GLU A 41 11.68 -12.34 -2.80
N ARG A 42 11.16 -12.81 -1.65
CA ARG A 42 9.90 -13.57 -1.61
C ARG A 42 8.71 -12.68 -1.93
N VAL A 43 8.72 -11.44 -1.44
CA VAL A 43 7.69 -10.44 -1.78
C VAL A 43 7.73 -10.10 -3.26
N SER A 44 8.91 -9.88 -3.84
CA SER A 44 9.07 -9.63 -5.27
C SER A 44 8.57 -10.80 -6.13
N ALA A 45 8.89 -12.04 -5.76
CA ALA A 45 8.40 -13.22 -6.48
C ALA A 45 6.86 -13.32 -6.48
N LEU A 46 6.21 -13.04 -5.35
CA LEU A 46 4.75 -13.02 -5.26
C LEU A 46 4.13 -11.84 -6.02
N THR A 47 4.81 -10.69 -6.03
CA THR A 47 4.41 -9.50 -6.80
C THR A 47 4.38 -9.83 -8.29
N HIS A 48 5.48 -10.36 -8.83
CA HIS A 48 5.56 -10.74 -10.24
C HIS A 48 4.57 -11.84 -10.62
N GLU A 49 4.34 -12.82 -9.75
CA GLU A 49 3.31 -13.84 -10.00
C GLU A 49 1.91 -13.21 -10.14
N LEU A 50 1.59 -12.22 -9.31
CA LEU A 50 0.31 -11.52 -9.37
C LEU A 50 0.18 -10.68 -10.65
N GLU A 51 1.25 -9.98 -11.04
CA GLU A 51 1.32 -9.20 -12.29
C GLU A 51 1.08 -10.06 -13.54
N THR A 52 1.40 -11.35 -13.52
CA THR A 52 1.08 -12.24 -14.66
C THR A 52 -0.41 -12.56 -14.82
N ARG A 53 -1.24 -12.18 -13.85
CA ARG A 53 -2.65 -12.61 -13.73
C ARG A 53 -3.64 -11.47 -13.87
N THR A 54 -3.21 -10.23 -13.76
CA THR A 54 -4.06 -9.04 -13.81
C THR A 54 -3.38 -7.92 -14.60
N GLU A 55 -4.18 -7.07 -15.23
CA GLU A 55 -3.72 -5.80 -15.82
C GLU A 55 -3.92 -4.61 -14.84
N ARG A 56 -4.49 -4.86 -13.65
CA ARG A 56 -4.66 -3.85 -12.61
C ARG A 56 -3.34 -3.60 -11.87
N PRO A 57 -3.09 -2.38 -11.38
CA PRO A 57 -1.89 -2.08 -10.60
C PRO A 57 -1.72 -3.04 -9.41
N VAL A 58 -0.52 -3.56 -9.24
CA VAL A 58 -0.16 -4.42 -8.11
C VAL A 58 0.65 -3.62 -7.09
N GLY A 59 0.32 -3.78 -5.81
CA GLY A 59 0.97 -3.07 -4.73
C GLY A 59 1.35 -3.93 -3.54
N VAL A 60 2.21 -3.36 -2.70
CA VAL A 60 2.75 -3.98 -1.49
C VAL A 60 2.40 -3.18 -0.24
N HIS A 61 2.35 -3.85 0.92
CA HIS A 61 2.15 -3.23 2.22
C HIS A 61 3.14 -3.81 3.24
N PHE A 62 3.85 -2.94 3.94
CA PHE A 62 4.87 -3.29 4.94
C PHE A 62 4.55 -2.55 6.24
N THR A 63 5.00 -3.11 7.37
CA THR A 63 4.67 -2.62 8.71
C THR A 63 5.06 -1.16 8.95
N ALA A 64 6.06 -0.64 8.23
CA ALA A 64 6.56 0.72 8.44
C ALA A 64 7.09 1.41 7.17
N LEU A 65 7.02 2.75 7.18
CA LEU A 65 7.56 3.62 6.11
C LEU A 65 9.10 3.60 5.95
N ASP A 66 9.84 2.92 6.82
CA ASP A 66 11.29 2.76 6.65
C ASP A 66 11.64 1.65 5.66
N ARG A 67 10.68 0.80 5.26
CA ARG A 67 10.79 -0.26 4.24
C ARG A 67 10.60 0.24 2.80
N TRP A 68 10.92 1.50 2.54
CA TRP A 68 10.78 2.10 1.20
C TRP A 68 11.68 1.43 0.16
N ASP A 69 12.83 0.91 0.59
CA ASP A 69 13.78 0.16 -0.23
C ASP A 69 13.15 -1.16 -0.70
N TRP A 70 12.53 -1.91 0.21
CA TRP A 70 11.81 -3.13 -0.12
C TRP A 70 10.62 -2.88 -1.05
N ALA A 71 9.93 -1.75 -0.88
CA ALA A 71 8.84 -1.37 -1.78
C ALA A 71 9.34 -1.15 -3.20
N VAL A 72 10.43 -0.40 -3.37
CA VAL A 72 11.04 -0.17 -4.68
C VAL A 72 11.56 -1.48 -5.29
N ASP A 73 12.23 -2.31 -4.49
CA ASP A 73 12.86 -3.54 -4.97
C ASP A 73 11.84 -4.68 -5.22
N SER A 74 10.59 -4.53 -4.76
CA SER A 74 9.53 -5.51 -4.99
C SER A 74 9.11 -5.62 -6.46
N GLY A 75 9.30 -4.55 -7.25
CA GLY A 75 8.80 -4.43 -8.62
C GLY A 75 7.36 -3.95 -8.74
N ALA A 76 6.66 -3.73 -7.62
CA ALA A 76 5.25 -3.33 -7.60
C ALA A 76 5.01 -1.92 -8.16
N ASP A 77 3.79 -1.67 -8.64
CA ASP A 77 3.32 -0.36 -9.12
C ASP A 77 3.01 0.61 -7.97
N LEU A 78 2.56 0.08 -6.83
CA LEU A 78 2.05 0.85 -5.69
C LEU A 78 2.63 0.39 -4.36
N TRP A 79 2.90 1.34 -3.47
CA TRP A 79 3.13 1.07 -2.06
C TRP A 79 2.02 1.67 -1.20
N PHE A 80 1.32 0.80 -0.47
CA PHE A 80 0.39 1.16 0.59
C PHE A 80 1.19 1.37 1.88
N GLY A 81 1.66 2.58 2.15
CA GLY A 81 2.61 2.84 3.25
C GLY A 81 1.94 3.00 4.61
N GLN A 82 2.32 2.17 5.59
CA GLN A 82 1.85 2.22 6.99
C GLN A 82 2.62 3.23 7.83
N TYR A 83 1.90 4.16 8.46
CA TYR A 83 2.50 5.21 9.29
C TYR A 83 2.62 4.81 10.76
N GLY A 84 1.79 3.86 11.20
CA GLY A 84 1.53 3.63 12.62
C GLY A 84 0.60 4.70 13.21
N PHE A 85 0.30 4.59 14.50
CA PHE A 85 -0.80 5.34 15.13
C PHE A 85 -0.33 6.49 16.02
N GLY A 86 -1.26 7.40 16.33
CA GLY A 86 -1.03 8.48 17.30
C GLY A 86 -0.19 9.66 16.77
N LEU A 87 -0.07 9.79 15.45
CA LEU A 87 0.66 10.89 14.81
C LEU A 87 -0.25 12.09 14.58
N SER A 88 0.32 13.29 14.59
CA SER A 88 -0.40 14.52 14.21
C SER A 88 -0.48 14.67 12.69
N PRO A 89 -1.44 15.46 12.16
CA PRO A 89 -1.51 15.78 10.73
C PRO A 89 -0.21 16.35 10.15
N GLU A 90 0.49 17.22 10.88
CA GLU A 90 1.77 17.80 10.45
C GLU A 90 2.85 16.72 10.34
N LYS A 91 2.85 15.76 11.27
CA LYS A 91 3.78 14.64 11.23
C LYS A 91 3.48 13.70 10.06
N ILE A 92 2.21 13.40 9.79
CA ILE A 92 1.79 12.63 8.61
C ILE A 92 2.24 13.31 7.33
N ARG A 93 1.96 14.61 7.16
CA ARG A 93 2.38 15.37 5.97
C ARG A 93 3.89 15.30 5.77
N ARG A 94 4.68 15.56 6.83
CA ARG A 94 6.14 15.52 6.76
C ARG A 94 6.68 14.14 6.40
N LEU A 95 6.12 13.07 6.98
CA LEU A 95 6.52 11.71 6.65
C LEU A 95 6.16 11.37 5.20
N THR A 96 4.99 11.80 4.73
CA THR A 96 4.57 11.65 3.32
C THR A 96 5.57 12.33 2.39
N GLU A 97 5.92 13.60 2.64
CA GLU A 97 6.91 14.36 1.85
C GLU A 97 8.26 13.62 1.78
N GLN A 98 8.75 13.14 2.94
CA GLN A 98 10.00 12.38 3.02
C GLN A 98 9.93 11.07 2.24
N THR A 99 8.81 10.36 2.32
CA THR A 99 8.61 9.10 1.59
C THR A 99 8.57 9.35 0.09
N ILE A 100 7.77 10.30 -0.41
CA ILE A 100 7.71 10.62 -1.84
C ILE A 100 9.10 10.94 -2.41
N VAL A 101 9.90 11.72 -1.69
CA VAL A 101 11.28 12.04 -2.10
C VAL A 101 12.16 10.78 -2.20
N ARG A 102 12.01 9.80 -1.28
CA ARG A 102 12.78 8.55 -1.31
C ARG A 102 12.37 7.63 -2.46
N LEU A 103 11.08 7.60 -2.79
CA LEU A 103 10.58 6.77 -3.87
C LEU A 103 11.06 7.28 -5.23
N ASP A 104 11.26 8.60 -5.36
CA ASP A 104 11.82 9.23 -6.56
C ASP A 104 11.07 8.83 -7.85
N GLY A 105 9.73 8.71 -7.74
CA GLY A 105 8.85 8.34 -8.85
C GLY A 105 8.94 6.88 -9.32
N ARG A 106 9.72 6.02 -8.66
CA ARG A 106 9.89 4.60 -9.05
C ARG A 106 8.68 3.73 -8.76
N ILE A 107 7.86 4.13 -7.80
CA ILE A 107 6.66 3.43 -7.35
C ILE A 107 5.64 4.46 -6.88
N GLY A 108 4.35 4.23 -7.15
CA GLY A 108 3.27 5.09 -6.65
C GLY A 108 3.07 4.90 -5.15
N PHE A 109 2.57 5.93 -4.45
CA PHE A 109 2.44 5.89 -3.00
C PHE A 109 1.04 6.24 -2.53
N TRP A 110 0.44 5.36 -1.74
CA TRP A 110 -0.82 5.59 -1.04
C TRP A 110 -0.59 5.58 0.46
N ALA A 111 -1.11 6.57 1.17
CA ALA A 111 -0.98 6.65 2.62
C ALA A 111 -2.00 5.74 3.31
N PHE A 112 -1.51 4.75 4.05
CA PHE A 112 -2.34 3.76 4.73
C PHE A 112 -2.04 3.73 6.23
N GLU A 113 -3.00 3.25 7.00
CA GLU A 113 -2.83 2.82 8.38
C GLU A 113 -2.07 3.83 9.27
N TYR A 114 -2.70 4.99 9.42
CA TYR A 114 -2.33 6.04 10.37
C TYR A 114 -3.33 6.17 11.54
N HIS A 115 -4.46 5.44 11.47
CA HIS A 115 -5.53 5.50 12.46
C HIS A 115 -6.40 4.23 12.42
N LEU A 116 -6.83 3.75 13.60
CA LEU A 116 -7.62 2.50 13.74
C LEU A 116 -9.09 2.62 13.30
N SER A 117 -9.59 3.84 13.12
CA SER A 117 -10.89 4.12 12.53
C SER A 117 -10.73 4.74 11.15
N SER A 118 -11.54 4.31 10.18
CA SER A 118 -11.58 4.91 8.84
C SER A 118 -12.55 6.08 8.71
N THR A 119 -13.43 6.32 9.69
CA THR A 119 -14.56 7.25 9.54
C THR A 119 -14.53 8.44 10.49
N SER A 120 -13.70 8.40 11.54
CA SER A 120 -13.58 9.50 12.50
C SER A 120 -13.06 10.78 11.85
N ALA A 121 -13.38 11.93 12.47
CA ALA A 121 -12.87 13.23 12.03
C ALA A 121 -11.34 13.26 12.07
N ASP A 122 -10.73 12.69 13.12
CA ASP A 122 -9.29 12.61 13.28
C ASP A 122 -8.65 11.79 12.16
N ALA A 123 -9.20 10.61 11.84
CA ALA A 123 -8.70 9.81 10.74
C ALA A 123 -8.73 10.59 9.42
N LYS A 124 -9.86 11.25 9.13
CA LYS A 124 -10.01 12.07 7.92
C LYS A 124 -8.99 13.20 7.86
N ALA A 125 -8.74 13.89 8.96
CA ALA A 125 -7.72 14.95 9.02
C ALA A 125 -6.31 14.41 8.73
N LEU A 126 -5.98 13.20 9.20
CA LEU A 126 -4.70 12.55 8.90
C LEU A 126 -4.59 12.16 7.42
N GLY A 127 -5.64 11.58 6.82
CA GLY A 127 -5.65 11.26 5.39
C GLY A 127 -5.60 12.49 4.50
N ASP A 128 -6.34 13.54 4.88
CA ASP A 128 -6.34 14.82 4.16
C ASP A 128 -4.95 15.47 4.20
N ALA A 129 -4.24 15.36 5.33
CA ALA A 129 -2.86 15.81 5.43
C ALA A 129 -1.92 15.02 4.52
N ALA A 130 -2.06 13.69 4.44
CA ALA A 130 -1.24 12.88 3.53
C ALA A 130 -1.50 13.20 2.05
N ILE A 131 -2.76 13.19 1.61
CA ILE A 131 -3.15 13.43 0.22
C ILE A 131 -2.98 14.90 -0.22
N SER A 132 -2.65 15.80 0.72
CA SER A 132 -2.25 17.17 0.38
C SER A 132 -0.84 17.26 -0.20
N VAL A 133 -0.02 16.22 -0.01
CA VAL A 133 1.37 16.17 -0.49
C VAL A 133 1.40 15.74 -1.96
N PRO A 134 2.00 16.53 -2.87
CA PRO A 134 2.18 16.13 -4.26
C PRO A 134 2.92 14.79 -4.37
N GLY A 135 2.41 13.89 -5.20
CA GLY A 135 2.95 12.53 -5.37
C GLY A 135 2.29 11.48 -4.47
N CYS A 136 1.56 11.86 -3.42
CA CYS A 136 0.66 10.94 -2.72
C CYS A 136 -0.60 10.74 -3.58
N LEU A 137 -0.82 9.52 -4.06
CA LEU A 137 -1.87 9.22 -5.04
C LEU A 137 -3.19 8.81 -4.40
N GLY A 138 -3.18 8.41 -3.13
CA GLY A 138 -4.38 7.89 -2.46
C GLY A 138 -4.22 7.73 -0.96
N THR A 139 -5.33 7.37 -0.29
CA THR A 139 -5.32 6.95 1.12
C THR A 139 -6.17 5.70 1.32
N GLY A 140 -5.78 4.86 2.28
CA GLY A 140 -6.45 3.57 2.56
C GLY A 140 -7.47 3.59 3.68
N ASN A 141 -7.26 4.44 4.66
CA ASN A 141 -8.20 4.73 5.74
C ASN A 141 -8.50 6.25 5.73
N GLY A 142 -9.19 6.74 6.76
CA GLY A 142 -9.97 7.98 6.71
C GLY A 142 -9.39 9.14 5.90
N ARG A 143 -10.14 9.58 4.90
CA ARG A 143 -10.00 10.87 4.20
C ARG A 143 -11.38 11.48 4.00
N THR A 144 -11.46 12.79 3.84
CA THR A 144 -12.68 13.36 3.27
C THR A 144 -12.79 12.87 1.82
N ARG A 145 -14.01 12.52 1.38
CA ARG A 145 -14.22 12.27 -0.05
C ARG A 145 -13.86 13.58 -0.75
N ARG A 146 -12.77 13.59 -1.53
CA ARG A 146 -12.65 14.59 -2.59
C ARG A 146 -13.74 14.21 -3.59
N ASP A 147 -14.78 15.02 -3.69
CA ASP A 147 -15.70 14.95 -4.81
C ASP A 147 -14.87 14.85 -6.09
N ALA A 148 -15.19 13.86 -6.90
CA ALA A 148 -14.47 13.40 -8.09
C ALA A 148 -13.49 14.45 -8.65
N VAL A 149 -12.18 14.20 -8.48
CA VAL A 149 -11.21 14.73 -9.43
C VAL A 149 -11.57 14.04 -10.74
N THR A 150 -12.31 14.79 -11.55
CA THR A 150 -12.64 14.42 -12.93
C THR A 150 -11.29 14.30 -13.67
N PRO A 151 -11.12 13.28 -14.53
CA PRO A 151 -9.84 12.94 -15.16
C PRO A 151 -9.12 14.11 -15.83
#